data_AF-A0A6I5PBV4-F1
#
_entry.id   AF-A0A6I5PBV4-F1
#
_cell.length_a   1.000
_cell.length_b   1.000
_cell.length_c   1.000
_cell.angle_alpha   90.00
_cell.angle_beta   90.00
_cell.angle_gamma   90.00
#
_symmetry.space_group_name_H-M   'P 1'
#
loop_
_entity.id
_entity.type
_entity.pdbx_description
1 polymer ?
#
loop_
_entity_poly.entity_id
_entity_poly.type
_entity_poly.pdbx_seq_one_letter_code
_entity_poly.pdbx_strand_id
1 'polypeptide(L)'
;MRFLLTLLQWLVALLAGALLFLGLVGGQIIMAVLAALAFVVVFPPLQRQLEAKLTFLQPKVLKLLAGIILIIAAISFTPAVAQAKLCAAPVDATCPSHEAELNVDAASSAFVTAQFPDTDTGTEVTLELVYTPDSDTPAAPAEAAPDAPDAAAETSPDTADAEAANPEDVAQPVVHTAAATVSDRKVQFELPLETLPIGDYTATLVAGDETITETFALTGNPPRLNTVALCSALEQNACAASTTRYLEDSFETLYVTGAPQHIRAAVPVEVTVNYRPLPEDSETLNTTTVTVNPGDEAFQAAIPLPSLAVGTYEVQMASAAAPDFLAETSEFTVWPNPDVIDAAAGGSLISDAMQLSALKVCEKTLSPEEIEQIISEEGLQETDVNRGDRCGDSQDSFAVGTQTVNADVSIGNRFTEATQNLDLTFIWRYAASENDAFAEVAADTVTVTPDIGTYVYTLTAGEAGYDAGIYDVLVYLNTEASRPLRRVFVVQ
;
A
#
# COMPACT_ATOMS: atom_id res chain seq x y z
N MET A 1 51.83 45.34 -30.14
CA MET A 1 50.76 44.55 -30.81
C MET A 1 51.27 43.35 -31.60
N ARG A 2 52.24 43.49 -32.53
CA ARG A 2 52.77 42.34 -33.31
C ARG A 2 53.37 41.23 -32.44
N PHE A 3 54.15 41.59 -31.41
CA PHE A 3 54.73 40.63 -30.47
C PHE A 3 53.66 39.80 -29.71
N LEU A 4 52.59 40.46 -29.25
CA LEU A 4 51.49 39.80 -28.53
C LEU A 4 50.75 38.79 -29.41
N LEU A 5 50.55 39.11 -30.69
CA LEU A 5 49.91 38.21 -31.66
C LEU A 5 50.78 36.99 -31.98
N THR A 6 52.11 37.17 -32.06
CA THR A 6 53.05 36.07 -32.25
C THR A 6 53.08 35.16 -31.02
N LEU A 7 53.08 35.74 -29.82
CA LEU A 7 53.01 34.99 -28.56
C LEU A 7 51.73 34.15 -28.46
N LEU A 8 50.56 34.75 -28.73
CA LEU A 8 49.28 34.06 -28.72
C LEU A 8 49.24 32.90 -29.73
N GLN A 9 49.83 33.10 -30.91
CA GLN A 9 49.89 32.06 -31.93
C GLN A 9 50.75 30.86 -31.50
N TRP A 10 51.89 31.10 -30.85
CA TRP A 10 52.69 30.02 -30.28
C TRP A 10 51.98 29.29 -29.15
N LEU A 11 51.19 30.01 -28.34
CA LEU A 11 50.39 29.41 -27.27
C LEU A 11 49.30 28.48 -27.83
N VAL A 12 48.59 28.90 -28.88
CA VAL A 12 47.58 28.05 -29.55
C VAL A 12 48.22 26.85 -30.23
N ALA A 13 49.40 27.02 -30.86
CA ALA A 13 50.14 25.89 -31.44
C ALA A 13 50.60 24.89 -30.37
N LEU A 14 51.08 25.37 -29.22
CA LEU A 14 51.43 24.53 -28.07
C LEU A 14 50.21 23.76 -27.54
N LEU A 15 49.06 24.42 -27.40
CA LEU A 15 47.82 23.79 -26.95
C LEU A 15 47.36 22.70 -27.94
N ALA A 16 47.36 23.00 -29.24
CA ALA A 16 47.02 22.02 -30.28
C ALA A 16 47.99 20.83 -30.28
N GLY A 17 49.29 21.07 -30.07
CA GLY A 17 50.30 20.03 -29.93
C GLY A 17 50.09 19.16 -28.69
N ALA A 18 49.72 19.77 -27.55
CA ALA A 18 49.39 19.05 -26.32
C ALA A 18 48.13 18.19 -26.49
N LEU A 19 47.06 18.72 -27.12
CA LEU A 19 45.83 17.98 -27.43
C LEU A 19 46.08 16.84 -28.42
N LEU A 20 46.95 17.03 -29.42
CA LEU A 20 47.37 15.97 -30.33
C LEU A 20 48.09 14.85 -29.57
N PHE A 21 49.04 15.21 -28.71
CA PHE A 21 49.77 14.24 -27.90
C PHE A 21 48.83 13.46 -26.97
N LEU A 22 47.93 14.15 -26.27
CA LEU A 22 46.91 13.54 -25.42
C LEU A 22 45.97 12.63 -26.22
N GLY A 23 45.52 13.05 -27.41
CA GLY A 23 44.66 12.23 -28.28
C GLY A 23 45.37 10.97 -28.80
N LEU A 24 46.66 11.05 -29.10
CA LEU A 24 47.47 9.88 -29.50
C LEU A 24 47.70 8.90 -28.36
N VAL A 25 48.00 9.41 -27.15
CA VAL A 25 48.20 8.58 -25.95
C VAL A 25 46.87 7.95 -25.51
N GLY A 26 45.76 8.68 -25.59
CA GLY A 26 44.42 8.21 -25.23
C GLY A 26 43.68 7.43 -26.33
N GLY A 27 44.33 7.08 -27.44
CA GLY A 27 43.72 6.25 -28.50
C GLY A 27 42.60 6.92 -29.32
N GLN A 28 42.36 8.22 -29.14
CA GLN A 28 41.29 8.95 -29.83
C GLN A 28 41.76 9.49 -31.19
N ILE A 29 41.71 8.63 -32.21
CA ILE A 29 42.24 8.90 -33.56
C ILE A 29 41.60 10.14 -34.20
N ILE A 30 40.27 10.31 -34.08
CA ILE A 30 39.56 11.46 -34.67
C ILE A 30 40.05 12.78 -34.06
N MET A 31 40.26 12.79 -32.75
CA MET A 31 40.79 13.93 -32.00
C MET A 31 42.24 14.25 -32.38
N ALA A 32 43.09 13.23 -32.48
CA ALA A 32 44.46 13.41 -32.93
C ALA A 32 44.50 13.99 -34.35
N VAL A 33 43.61 13.57 -35.25
CA VAL A 33 43.52 14.11 -36.62
C VAL A 33 43.03 15.58 -36.61
N LEU A 34 42.00 15.90 -35.83
CA LEU A 34 41.49 17.28 -35.73
C LEU A 34 42.52 18.23 -35.09
N ALA A 35 43.20 17.79 -34.04
CA ALA A 35 44.29 18.53 -33.40
C ALA A 35 45.51 18.68 -34.33
N ALA A 36 45.84 17.65 -35.14
CA ALA A 36 46.89 17.73 -36.16
C ALA A 36 46.56 18.78 -37.22
N LEU A 37 45.32 18.79 -37.71
CA LEU A 37 44.85 19.78 -38.67
C LEU A 37 44.91 21.19 -38.08
N ALA A 38 44.42 21.39 -36.86
CA ALA A 38 44.52 22.68 -36.17
C ALA A 38 45.99 23.11 -35.96
N PHE A 39 46.87 22.19 -35.58
CA PHE A 39 48.30 22.45 -35.41
C PHE A 39 48.95 22.88 -36.73
N VAL A 40 48.73 22.13 -37.82
CA VAL A 40 49.27 22.45 -39.15
C VAL A 40 48.81 23.83 -39.62
N VAL A 41 47.56 24.19 -39.34
CA VAL A 41 46.97 25.48 -39.71
C VAL A 41 47.58 26.65 -38.91
N VAL A 42 47.87 26.44 -37.62
CA VAL A 42 48.36 27.51 -36.72
C VAL A 42 49.89 27.60 -36.68
N PHE A 43 50.60 26.55 -37.11
CA PHE A 43 52.06 26.48 -37.01
C PHE A 43 52.73 27.54 -37.91
N PRO A 44 53.46 28.52 -37.35
CA PRO A 44 53.95 29.69 -38.08
C PRO A 44 54.74 29.42 -39.38
N PRO A 45 55.66 28.42 -39.46
CA PRO A 45 56.41 28.19 -40.69
C PRO A 45 55.56 27.57 -41.80
N LEU A 46 54.54 26.78 -41.45
CA LEU A 46 53.62 26.17 -42.42
C LEU A 46 52.54 27.14 -42.90
N GLN A 47 52.12 28.07 -42.03
CA GLN A 47 51.12 29.07 -42.38
C GLN A 47 51.53 29.91 -43.60
N ARG A 48 52.81 30.30 -43.71
CA ARG A 48 53.31 31.05 -44.87
C ARG A 48 53.21 30.25 -46.18
N GLN A 49 53.40 28.93 -46.12
CA GLN A 49 53.29 28.07 -47.30
C GLN A 49 51.82 27.83 -47.68
N LEU A 50 50.94 27.70 -46.68
CA LEU A 50 49.49 27.56 -46.89
C LEU A 50 48.88 28.84 -47.47
N GLU A 51 49.25 30.02 -46.96
CA GLU A 51 48.80 31.32 -47.49
C GLU A 51 49.22 31.53 -48.94
N ALA A 52 50.43 31.07 -49.31
CA ALA A 52 50.91 31.15 -50.68
C ALA A 52 50.12 30.23 -51.65
N LYS A 53 49.57 29.12 -51.16
CA LYS A 53 48.83 28.14 -51.97
C LYS A 53 47.31 28.36 -51.96
N LEU A 54 46.77 28.97 -50.90
CA LEU A 54 45.34 29.20 -50.69
C LEU A 54 45.04 30.71 -50.68
N THR A 55 45.35 31.38 -51.80
CA THR A 55 45.22 32.84 -51.95
C THR A 55 43.80 33.39 -51.74
N PHE A 56 42.79 32.52 -51.81
CA PHE A 56 41.38 32.83 -51.56
C PHE A 56 41.03 32.96 -50.06
N LEU A 57 41.75 32.31 -49.16
CA LEU A 57 41.42 32.30 -47.73
C LEU A 57 42.13 33.43 -47.00
N GLN A 58 41.36 34.44 -46.56
CA GLN A 58 41.91 35.52 -45.75
C GLN A 58 42.49 34.96 -44.43
N PRO A 59 43.65 35.47 -43.95
CA PRO A 59 44.35 34.93 -42.78
C PRO A 59 43.53 35.01 -41.48
N LYS A 60 42.50 35.87 -41.43
CA LYS A 60 41.55 35.94 -40.31
C LYS A 60 40.59 34.74 -40.29
N VAL A 61 40.15 34.27 -41.46
CA VAL A 61 39.23 33.13 -41.59
C VAL A 61 39.92 31.83 -41.19
N LEU A 62 41.18 31.66 -41.59
CA LEU A 62 41.98 30.49 -41.24
C LEU A 62 42.18 30.34 -39.71
N LYS A 63 42.41 31.46 -39.01
CA LYS A 63 42.52 31.49 -37.54
C LYS A 63 41.21 31.18 -36.84
N LEU A 64 40.09 31.68 -37.38
CA LEU A 64 38.75 31.37 -36.86
C LEU A 64 38.46 29.86 -36.99
N LEU A 65 38.78 29.26 -38.14
CA LEU A 65 38.57 27.85 -38.43
C LEU A 65 39.38 26.95 -37.49
N ALA A 66 40.66 27.27 -37.28
CA ALA A 66 41.48 26.55 -36.31
C ALA A 66 40.96 26.67 -34.87
N GLY A 67 40.44 27.84 -34.49
CA GLY A 67 39.79 28.04 -33.20
C GLY A 67 38.53 27.18 -33.03
N ILE A 68 37.67 27.09 -34.05
CA ILE A 68 36.47 26.24 -34.03
C ILE A 68 36.85 24.76 -33.91
N ILE A 69 37.85 24.30 -34.68
CA ILE A 69 38.33 22.91 -34.61
C ILE A 69 38.87 22.60 -33.20
N LEU A 70 39.61 23.53 -32.60
CA LEU A 70 40.10 23.37 -31.23
C LEU A 70 38.99 23.35 -30.18
N ILE A 71 37.93 24.14 -30.36
CA ILE A 71 36.76 24.12 -29.46
C ILE A 71 36.01 22.78 -29.60
N ILE A 72 35.77 22.32 -30.83
CA ILE A 72 35.15 21.00 -31.08
C ILE A 72 35.99 19.90 -30.43
N ALA A 73 37.31 19.94 -30.64
CA ALA A 73 38.22 18.99 -30.02
C ALA A 73 38.16 19.05 -28.49
N ALA A 74 38.21 20.25 -27.90
CA ALA A 74 38.12 20.40 -26.45
C ALA A 74 36.78 19.91 -25.87
N ILE A 75 35.66 20.10 -26.57
CA ILE A 75 34.34 19.61 -26.15
C ILE A 75 34.24 18.09 -26.30
N SER A 76 34.89 17.51 -27.31
CA SER A 76 34.98 16.06 -27.47
C SER A 76 35.91 15.38 -26.45
N PHE A 77 36.70 16.14 -25.69
CA PHE A 77 37.51 15.64 -24.58
C PHE A 77 36.67 15.50 -23.30
N THR A 78 35.55 14.79 -23.40
CA THR A 78 35.00 14.12 -22.22
C THR A 78 35.81 12.84 -22.05
N PRO A 79 36.60 12.67 -20.96
CA PRO A 79 37.18 11.36 -20.68
C PRO A 79 36.05 10.32 -20.74
N ALA A 80 36.36 9.10 -21.19
CA ALA A 80 35.41 8.00 -21.09
C ALA A 80 35.18 7.76 -19.60
N VAL A 81 34.24 8.49 -19.02
CA VAL A 81 33.78 8.26 -17.65
C VAL A 81 33.15 6.88 -17.70
N ALA A 82 33.57 6.00 -16.79
CA ALA A 82 32.93 4.71 -16.64
C ALA A 82 31.44 4.98 -16.37
N GLN A 83 30.59 4.54 -17.30
CA GLN A 83 29.14 4.67 -17.19
C GLN A 83 28.60 3.27 -16.97
N ALA A 84 27.81 3.10 -15.92
CA ALA A 84 26.85 2.03 -15.91
C ALA A 84 25.70 2.42 -16.84
N LYS A 85 25.02 1.41 -17.36
CA LYS A 85 23.79 1.56 -18.10
C LYS A 85 22.88 0.40 -17.73
N LEU A 86 21.64 0.74 -17.47
CA LEU A 86 20.58 -0.21 -17.19
C LEU A 86 19.67 -0.37 -18.41
N CYS A 87 19.27 -1.60 -18.71
CA CYS A 87 18.27 -1.88 -19.74
C CYS A 87 17.56 -3.21 -19.50
N ALA A 88 16.33 -3.34 -20.02
CA ALA A 88 15.59 -4.61 -20.01
C ALA A 88 16.18 -5.67 -20.97
N ALA A 89 16.79 -5.25 -22.09
CA ALA A 89 17.31 -6.16 -23.12
C ALA A 89 18.67 -5.69 -23.67
N PRO A 90 19.77 -6.40 -23.37
CA PRO A 90 21.10 -6.05 -23.86
C PRO A 90 21.26 -6.51 -25.32
N VAL A 91 22.00 -5.72 -26.09
CA VAL A 91 22.43 -6.07 -27.45
C VAL A 91 23.95 -6.25 -27.42
N ASP A 92 24.44 -7.43 -27.80
CA ASP A 92 25.87 -7.76 -27.79
C ASP A 92 26.55 -7.49 -26.43
N ALA A 93 25.90 -7.89 -25.33
CA ALA A 93 26.34 -7.66 -23.94
C ALA A 93 26.51 -6.16 -23.56
N THR A 94 25.76 -5.28 -24.22
CA THR A 94 25.73 -3.84 -23.89
C THR A 94 24.31 -3.30 -23.86
N CYS A 95 24.05 -2.40 -22.92
CA CYS A 95 22.82 -1.60 -22.94
C CYS A 95 22.98 -0.42 -23.90
N PRO A 96 22.15 -0.32 -24.97
CA PRO A 96 22.27 0.75 -25.95
C PRO A 96 21.94 2.12 -25.34
N SER A 97 20.91 2.17 -24.50
CA SER A 97 20.45 3.33 -23.74
C SER A 97 20.35 2.98 -22.26
N HIS A 98 20.52 3.98 -21.40
CA HIS A 98 20.19 3.89 -19.98
C HIS A 98 18.68 4.10 -19.82
N GLU A 99 18.01 3.13 -19.21
CA GLU A 99 16.60 3.20 -18.82
C GLU A 99 16.52 3.63 -17.34
N ALA A 100 16.00 4.83 -17.10
CA ALA A 100 15.84 5.36 -15.74
C ALA A 100 14.68 4.68 -14.98
N GLU A 101 13.75 4.09 -15.72
CA GLU A 101 12.59 3.36 -15.20
C GLU A 101 12.50 2.02 -15.92
N LEU A 102 12.34 0.94 -15.15
CA LEU A 102 12.11 -0.41 -15.66
C LEU A 102 10.73 -0.87 -15.25
N ASN A 103 9.90 -1.18 -16.25
CA ASN A 103 8.59 -1.75 -15.98
C ASN A 103 8.71 -3.26 -15.75
N VAL A 104 8.52 -3.70 -14.51
CA VAL A 104 8.63 -5.10 -14.08
C VAL A 104 7.45 -5.98 -14.56
N ASP A 105 6.36 -5.39 -15.06
CA ASP A 105 5.31 -6.15 -15.77
C ASP A 105 5.67 -6.43 -17.24
N ALA A 106 6.66 -5.71 -17.79
CA ALA A 106 7.08 -5.85 -19.19
C ALA A 106 8.35 -6.69 -19.37
N ALA A 107 9.11 -6.94 -18.29
CA ALA A 107 10.36 -7.67 -18.33
C ALA A 107 10.55 -8.53 -17.06
N SER A 108 11.03 -9.77 -17.23
CA SER A 108 11.37 -10.69 -16.13
C SER A 108 12.78 -10.46 -15.55
N SER A 109 13.64 -9.78 -16.31
CA SER A 109 15.05 -9.55 -15.99
C SER A 109 15.49 -8.14 -16.40
N ALA A 110 16.38 -7.54 -15.62
CA ALA A 110 17.09 -6.32 -15.99
C ALA A 110 18.58 -6.58 -16.08
N PHE A 111 19.26 -5.79 -16.90
CA PHE A 111 20.68 -5.93 -17.11
C PHE A 111 21.40 -4.63 -16.77
N VAL A 112 22.35 -4.71 -15.85
CA VAL A 112 23.28 -3.63 -15.54
C VAL A 112 24.56 -3.90 -16.28
N THR A 113 24.91 -3.04 -17.24
CA THR A 113 26.17 -3.13 -17.98
C THR A 113 27.08 -1.98 -17.60
N ALA A 114 28.33 -2.27 -17.29
CA ALA A 114 29.35 -1.24 -17.07
C ALA A 114 30.59 -1.53 -17.90
N GLN A 115 31.23 -0.46 -18.36
CA GLN A 115 32.50 -0.52 -19.05
C GLN A 115 33.56 0.19 -18.23
N PHE A 116 34.55 -0.57 -17.80
CA PHE A 116 35.67 -0.04 -17.05
C PHE A 116 36.88 0.10 -17.98
N PRO A 117 37.36 1.33 -18.27
CA PRO A 117 38.42 1.53 -19.25
C PRO A 117 39.77 0.99 -18.79
N ASP A 118 40.04 1.00 -17.48
CA ASP A 118 41.39 0.82 -16.91
C ASP A 118 41.55 -0.38 -15.95
N THR A 119 40.50 -1.19 -15.70
CA THR A 119 40.64 -2.38 -14.85
C THR A 119 41.25 -3.58 -15.59
N ASP A 120 42.17 -4.25 -14.91
CA ASP A 120 42.71 -5.53 -15.35
C ASP A 120 41.60 -6.60 -15.40
N THR A 121 41.63 -7.46 -16.43
CA THR A 121 40.61 -8.50 -16.71
C THR A 121 40.48 -9.60 -15.64
N GLY A 122 41.10 -9.43 -14.47
CA GLY A 122 41.06 -10.37 -13.34
C GLY A 122 40.50 -9.77 -12.04
N THR A 123 40.07 -8.51 -12.04
CA THR A 123 39.46 -7.88 -10.86
C THR A 123 38.03 -8.39 -10.68
N GLU A 124 37.72 -8.86 -9.47
CA GLU A 124 36.36 -9.21 -9.08
C GLU A 124 35.49 -7.95 -9.08
N VAL A 125 34.33 -8.02 -9.74
CA VAL A 125 33.39 -6.90 -9.80
C VAL A 125 32.14 -7.29 -9.05
N THR A 126 31.77 -6.48 -8.07
CA THR A 126 30.59 -6.71 -7.23
C THR A 126 29.52 -5.67 -7.56
N LEU A 127 28.28 -6.12 -7.73
CA LEU A 127 27.10 -5.26 -7.77
C LEU A 127 26.42 -5.34 -6.40
N GLU A 128 26.31 -4.19 -5.76
CA GLU A 128 25.48 -3.96 -4.58
C GLU A 128 24.22 -3.21 -5.03
N LEU A 129 23.05 -3.76 -4.72
CA LEU A 129 21.78 -3.13 -5.02
C LEU A 129 21.12 -2.71 -3.71
N VAL A 130 20.88 -1.41 -3.53
CA VAL A 130 20.25 -0.83 -2.34
C VAL A 130 18.84 -0.38 -2.69
N TYR A 131 17.83 -0.98 -2.04
CA TYR A 131 16.44 -0.56 -2.16
C TYR A 131 16.14 0.63 -1.24
N THR A 132 15.49 1.66 -1.79
CA THR A 132 14.91 2.77 -1.03
C THR A 132 13.40 2.75 -1.26
N PRO A 133 12.57 2.40 -0.27
CA PRO A 133 11.13 2.43 -0.44
C PRO A 133 10.67 3.83 -0.81
N ASP A 134 9.73 3.91 -1.76
CA ASP A 134 9.20 5.18 -2.25
C ASP A 134 8.61 5.96 -1.07
N SER A 135 8.89 7.27 -0.98
CA SER A 135 8.56 8.08 0.21
C SER A 135 7.06 8.19 0.48
N ASP A 136 6.23 7.85 -0.51
CA ASP A 136 4.77 7.82 -0.42
C ASP A 136 4.22 6.45 0.02
N THR A 137 5.07 5.43 0.16
CA THR A 137 4.69 4.12 0.71
C THR A 137 4.57 4.26 2.23
N PRO A 138 3.40 4.03 2.84
CA PRO A 138 3.28 4.10 4.30
C PRO A 138 4.25 3.11 4.93
N ALA A 139 5.10 3.59 5.84
CA ALA A 139 6.02 2.74 6.58
C ALA A 139 5.25 1.58 7.19
N ALA A 140 5.72 0.35 6.97
CA ALA A 140 5.12 -0.82 7.60
C ALA A 140 5.01 -0.56 9.11
N PRO A 141 3.87 -0.87 9.75
CA PRO A 141 3.74 -0.70 11.19
C PRO A 141 4.87 -1.49 11.85
N ALA A 142 5.68 -0.80 12.68
CA ALA A 142 6.76 -1.44 13.40
C ALA A 142 6.20 -2.64 14.17
N GLU A 143 6.73 -3.84 13.90
CA GLU A 143 6.39 -5.04 14.65
C GLU A 143 6.59 -4.75 16.14
N ALA A 144 5.51 -4.84 16.92
CA ALA A 144 5.63 -4.91 18.36
C ALA A 144 6.46 -6.16 18.68
N ALA A 145 7.64 -5.97 19.26
CA ALA A 145 8.50 -7.07 19.66
C ALA A 145 7.69 -8.07 20.50
N PRO A 146 7.80 -9.39 20.25
CA PRO A 146 7.09 -10.38 21.03
C PRO A 146 7.53 -10.27 22.48
N ASP A 147 6.58 -9.96 23.37
CA ASP A 147 6.79 -9.88 24.81
C ASP A 147 7.46 -11.17 25.30
N ALA A 148 8.64 -10.99 25.90
CA ALA A 148 9.39 -12.06 26.53
C ALA A 148 8.53 -12.69 27.65
N PRO A 149 8.56 -14.01 27.85
CA PRO A 149 7.72 -14.66 28.84
C PRO A 149 8.12 -14.25 30.26
N ASP A 150 7.12 -13.75 30.98
CA ASP A 150 7.14 -13.28 32.36
C ASP A 150 7.80 -14.28 33.33
N ALA A 151 8.86 -13.84 33.98
CA ALA A 151 9.38 -14.45 35.21
C ALA A 151 8.95 -13.57 36.40
N ALA A 152 8.08 -14.12 37.22
CA ALA A 152 7.51 -13.51 38.42
C ALA A 152 8.55 -12.88 39.38
N ALA A 153 8.29 -11.66 39.85
CA ALA A 153 8.39 -11.27 41.26
C ALA A 153 7.83 -9.86 41.53
N GLU A 154 7.17 -9.76 42.67
CA GLU A 154 6.46 -8.63 43.26
C GLU A 154 7.29 -7.32 43.44
N THR A 155 6.68 -6.16 43.18
CA THR A 155 6.34 -5.06 44.13
C THR A 155 6.50 -3.63 43.57
N SER A 156 5.43 -2.84 43.80
CA SER A 156 5.34 -1.37 43.95
C SER A 156 5.28 -0.49 42.68
N PRO A 157 4.33 0.48 42.60
CA PRO A 157 4.22 1.39 41.47
C PRO A 157 5.06 2.64 41.73
N ASP A 158 6.06 2.86 40.89
CA ASP A 158 6.71 4.17 40.74
C ASP A 158 6.64 4.55 39.26
N THR A 159 6.28 5.81 39.02
CA THR A 159 6.00 6.48 37.74
C THR A 159 6.99 6.11 36.62
N ALA A 160 6.51 5.39 35.60
CA ALA A 160 7.27 5.13 34.38
C ALA A 160 7.04 6.28 33.38
N ASP A 161 8.08 7.08 33.19
CA ASP A 161 8.21 7.97 32.03
C ASP A 161 8.16 7.11 30.75
N ALA A 162 7.27 7.47 29.83
CA ALA A 162 7.22 6.88 28.50
C ALA A 162 8.50 7.25 27.75
N GLU A 163 9.44 6.31 27.70
CA GLU A 163 10.64 6.39 26.87
C GLU A 163 10.19 6.37 25.41
N ALA A 164 10.29 7.54 24.76
CA ALA A 164 9.96 7.70 23.36
C ALA A 164 10.80 6.73 22.51
N ALA A 165 10.13 5.91 21.70
CA ALA A 165 10.77 5.01 20.76
C ALA A 165 11.83 5.76 19.94
N ASN A 166 13.05 5.22 19.93
CA ASN A 166 14.19 5.80 19.23
C ASN A 166 13.91 5.82 17.71
N PRO A 167 13.86 6.97 17.03
CA PRO A 167 13.51 7.07 15.59
C PRO A 167 14.61 6.56 14.64
N GLU A 168 15.55 5.75 15.11
CA GLU A 168 16.69 5.25 14.32
C GLU A 168 16.55 3.78 13.89
N ASP A 169 15.42 3.12 14.12
CA ASP A 169 15.17 1.79 13.55
C ASP A 169 14.72 1.91 12.08
N VAL A 170 15.58 2.50 11.27
CA VAL A 170 15.44 2.55 9.82
C VAL A 170 15.75 1.16 9.30
N ALA A 171 14.77 0.54 8.62
CA ALA A 171 14.91 -0.77 8.00
C ALA A 171 16.27 -0.86 7.29
N GLN A 172 17.09 -1.84 7.68
CA GLN A 172 18.41 -2.00 7.10
C GLN A 172 18.28 -2.23 5.59
N PRO A 173 19.10 -1.55 4.76
CA PRO A 173 19.05 -1.71 3.31
C PRO A 173 19.30 -3.18 2.95
N VAL A 174 18.38 -3.76 2.18
CA VAL A 174 18.53 -5.13 1.66
C VAL A 174 19.57 -5.09 0.55
N VAL A 175 20.69 -5.78 0.75
CA VAL A 175 21.79 -5.86 -0.22
C VAL A 175 21.66 -7.13 -1.06
N HIS A 176 21.45 -6.98 -2.37
CA HIS A 176 21.51 -8.10 -3.32
C HIS A 176 22.88 -8.15 -4.01
N THR A 177 23.55 -9.30 -3.97
CA THR A 177 24.77 -9.58 -4.73
C THR A 177 24.48 -10.51 -5.91
N ALA A 178 24.83 -10.09 -7.12
CA ALA A 178 24.66 -10.89 -8.34
C ALA A 178 26.02 -11.34 -8.92
N ALA A 179 26.04 -12.51 -9.56
CA ALA A 179 27.22 -12.99 -10.27
C ALA A 179 27.41 -12.22 -11.59
N ALA A 180 28.64 -11.79 -11.86
CA ALA A 180 28.97 -11.01 -13.05
C ALA A 180 29.40 -11.91 -14.22
N THR A 181 28.97 -11.55 -15.44
CA THR A 181 29.62 -12.05 -16.65
C THR A 181 30.60 -10.99 -17.16
N VAL A 182 31.90 -11.33 -17.23
CA VAL A 182 32.96 -10.43 -17.70
C VAL A 182 33.41 -10.84 -19.09
N SER A 183 33.31 -9.93 -20.06
CA SER A 183 33.80 -10.12 -21.43
C SER A 183 34.38 -8.82 -21.97
N ASP A 184 35.64 -8.82 -22.42
CA ASP A 184 36.30 -7.66 -23.06
C ASP A 184 36.13 -6.32 -22.29
N ARG A 185 36.37 -6.34 -20.96
CA ARG A 185 36.22 -5.18 -20.04
C ARG A 185 34.79 -4.64 -19.87
N LYS A 186 33.80 -5.39 -20.36
CA LYS A 186 32.39 -5.17 -20.08
C LYS A 186 31.96 -6.15 -19.00
N VAL A 187 31.24 -5.62 -18.04
CA VAL A 187 30.64 -6.40 -16.96
C VAL A 187 29.15 -6.29 -17.13
N GLN A 188 28.48 -7.45 -17.12
CA GLN A 188 27.03 -7.54 -17.16
C GLN A 188 26.54 -8.30 -15.94
N PHE A 189 25.59 -7.69 -15.24
CA PHE A 189 24.80 -8.32 -14.19
C PHE A 189 23.38 -8.52 -14.68
N GLU A 190 22.83 -9.69 -14.44
CA GLU A 190 21.42 -9.98 -14.64
C GLU A 190 20.72 -9.91 -13.28
N LEU A 191 19.70 -9.06 -13.20
CA LEU A 191 18.85 -8.86 -12.04
C LEU A 191 17.51 -9.54 -12.31
N PRO A 192 17.13 -10.58 -11.56
CA PRO A 192 15.79 -11.16 -11.66
C PRO A 192 14.79 -10.17 -11.08
N LEU A 193 14.04 -9.49 -11.95
CA LEU A 193 13.10 -8.43 -11.57
C LEU A 193 11.92 -8.97 -10.76
N GLU A 194 11.58 -10.24 -10.97
CA GLU A 194 10.44 -10.91 -10.33
C GLU A 194 10.58 -11.01 -8.79
N THR A 195 11.80 -10.92 -8.26
CA THR A 195 12.03 -11.02 -6.81
C THR A 195 12.24 -9.67 -6.14
N LEU A 196 12.24 -8.57 -6.90
CA LEU A 196 12.53 -7.23 -6.39
C LEU A 196 11.23 -6.44 -6.14
N PRO A 197 11.07 -5.81 -4.96
CA PRO A 197 9.98 -4.87 -4.70
C PRO A 197 9.92 -3.71 -5.72
N ILE A 198 8.74 -3.14 -5.93
CA ILE A 198 8.58 -1.91 -6.72
C ILE A 198 9.13 -0.73 -5.90
N GLY A 199 9.85 0.19 -6.54
CA GLY A 199 10.41 1.39 -5.90
C GLY A 199 11.77 1.79 -6.44
N ASP A 200 12.47 2.65 -5.71
CA ASP A 200 13.76 3.20 -6.13
C ASP A 200 14.93 2.32 -5.69
N TYR A 201 15.88 2.15 -6.60
CA TYR A 201 17.08 1.37 -6.39
C TYR A 201 18.32 2.18 -6.69
N THR A 202 19.33 1.98 -5.86
CA THR A 202 20.70 2.45 -6.11
C THR A 202 21.59 1.24 -6.36
N ALA A 203 22.01 1.06 -7.62
CA ALA A 203 23.02 0.08 -8.00
C ALA A 203 24.42 0.68 -7.83
N THR A 204 25.26 0.03 -7.05
CA THR A 204 26.67 0.39 -6.86
C THR A 204 27.56 -0.74 -7.35
N LEU A 205 28.34 -0.45 -8.38
CA LEU A 205 29.30 -1.38 -8.97
C LEU A 205 30.69 -1.02 -8.47
N VAL A 206 31.39 -2.00 -7.90
CA VAL A 206 32.75 -1.83 -7.39
C VAL A 206 33.69 -2.75 -8.16
N ALA A 207 34.76 -2.18 -8.73
CA ALA A 207 35.80 -2.91 -9.45
C ALA A 207 37.19 -2.37 -9.03
N GLY A 208 37.82 -3.02 -8.04
CA GLY A 208 39.06 -2.50 -7.45
C GLY A 208 38.80 -1.21 -6.68
N ASP A 209 39.49 -0.12 -7.05
CA ASP A 209 39.31 1.21 -6.46
C ASP A 209 38.27 2.07 -7.20
N GLU A 210 37.67 1.54 -8.28
CA GLU A 210 36.64 2.24 -9.06
C GLU A 210 35.24 1.88 -8.53
N THR A 211 34.42 2.90 -8.30
CA THR A 211 33.01 2.76 -7.89
C THR A 211 32.11 3.55 -8.84
N ILE A 212 31.06 2.91 -9.34
CA ILE A 212 30.03 3.53 -10.18
C ILE A 212 28.70 3.36 -9.48
N THR A 213 27.98 4.45 -9.28
CA THR A 213 26.65 4.43 -8.67
C THR A 213 25.63 4.90 -9.69
N GLU A 214 24.52 4.18 -9.79
CA GLU A 214 23.43 4.50 -10.68
C GLU A 214 22.09 4.24 -10.02
N THR A 215 21.15 5.18 -10.16
CA THR A 215 19.81 5.08 -9.59
C THR A 215 18.80 4.75 -10.68
N PHE A 216 17.82 3.91 -10.37
CA PHE A 216 16.72 3.60 -11.25
C PHE A 216 15.47 3.25 -10.45
N ALA A 217 14.30 3.45 -11.06
CA ALA A 217 13.03 3.03 -10.47
C ALA A 217 12.57 1.71 -11.10
N LEU A 218 12.17 0.75 -10.28
CA LEU A 218 11.34 -0.36 -10.72
C LEU A 218 9.89 0.09 -10.60
N THR A 219 9.17 0.09 -11.72
CA THR A 219 7.76 0.48 -11.81
C THR A 219 6.92 -0.70 -12.25
N GLY A 220 5.70 -0.80 -11.76
CA GLY A 220 4.79 -1.88 -12.14
C GLY A 220 3.50 -1.78 -11.36
N ASN A 221 2.58 -2.70 -11.61
CA ASN A 221 1.42 -2.82 -10.75
C ASN A 221 1.81 -3.58 -9.46
N PRO A 222 1.37 -3.10 -8.29
CA PRO A 222 1.59 -3.81 -7.04
C PRO A 222 0.87 -5.16 -7.02
N PRO A 223 1.38 -6.14 -6.26
CA PRO A 223 0.73 -7.43 -6.09
C PRO A 223 -0.64 -7.23 -5.42
N ARG A 224 -1.66 -7.95 -5.89
CA ARG A 224 -3.02 -7.86 -5.34
C ARG A 224 -3.84 -9.11 -5.61
N LEU A 225 -4.97 -9.22 -4.92
CA LEU A 225 -6.02 -10.19 -5.24
C LEU A 225 -7.16 -9.48 -5.97
N ASN A 226 -7.55 -9.99 -7.14
CA ASN A 226 -8.73 -9.54 -7.86
C ASN A 226 -9.89 -10.52 -7.66
N THR A 227 -11.11 -10.05 -7.94
CA THR A 227 -12.33 -10.89 -7.98
C THR A 227 -12.49 -11.74 -6.72
N VAL A 228 -12.27 -11.13 -5.55
CA VAL A 228 -12.43 -11.85 -4.29
C VAL A 228 -13.89 -12.25 -4.11
N ALA A 229 -14.10 -13.52 -3.83
CA ALA A 229 -15.40 -14.11 -3.60
C ALA A 229 -15.41 -14.92 -2.30
N LEU A 230 -16.49 -14.76 -1.55
CA LEU A 230 -16.75 -15.45 -0.29
C LEU A 230 -17.83 -16.52 -0.52
N CYS A 231 -17.66 -17.71 0.04
CA CYS A 231 -18.69 -18.76 -0.03
C CYS A 231 -18.59 -19.75 1.14
N SER A 232 -19.67 -20.48 1.41
CA SER A 232 -19.72 -21.56 2.40
C SER A 232 -19.27 -22.92 1.84
N ALA A 233 -19.19 -23.05 0.52
CA ALA A 233 -18.74 -24.27 -0.16
C ALA A 233 -18.07 -23.93 -1.50
N LEU A 234 -17.04 -24.70 -1.85
CA LEU A 234 -16.33 -24.55 -3.11
C LEU A 234 -16.96 -25.39 -4.22
N GLU A 235 -17.03 -24.81 -5.41
CA GLU A 235 -17.31 -25.53 -6.65
C GLU A 235 -16.05 -25.51 -7.51
N GLN A 236 -15.47 -26.69 -7.78
CA GLN A 236 -14.23 -26.81 -8.56
C GLN A 236 -13.06 -25.97 -8.01
N ASN A 237 -12.92 -25.92 -6.67
CA ASN A 237 -11.90 -25.14 -5.94
C ASN A 237 -12.06 -23.61 -6.02
N ALA A 238 -13.21 -23.11 -6.47
CA ALA A 238 -13.52 -21.68 -6.46
C ALA A 238 -14.90 -21.42 -5.84
N CYS A 239 -15.14 -20.21 -5.37
CA CYS A 239 -16.51 -19.77 -5.10
C CYS A 239 -17.20 -19.47 -6.45
N ALA A 240 -18.33 -20.14 -6.72
CA ALA A 240 -19.09 -19.90 -7.96
C ALA A 240 -19.62 -18.46 -8.06
N ALA A 241 -19.98 -17.88 -6.89
CA ALA A 241 -20.36 -16.48 -6.73
C ALA A 241 -19.98 -16.03 -5.31
N SER A 242 -19.75 -14.71 -5.15
CA SER A 242 -19.56 -14.14 -3.82
C SER A 242 -20.91 -14.08 -3.09
N THR A 243 -20.98 -14.69 -1.92
CA THR A 243 -22.14 -14.66 -1.03
C THR A 243 -21.88 -13.62 0.05
N THR A 244 -22.76 -12.62 0.14
CA THR A 244 -22.63 -11.51 1.09
C THR A 244 -23.58 -11.63 2.28
N ARG A 245 -24.44 -12.66 2.29
CA ARG A 245 -25.42 -12.93 3.34
C ARG A 245 -25.46 -14.40 3.68
N TYR A 246 -25.33 -14.70 4.97
CA TYR A 246 -25.36 -16.05 5.49
C TYR A 246 -26.33 -16.15 6.67
N LEU A 247 -26.68 -17.38 7.04
CA LEU A 247 -27.45 -17.67 8.26
C LEU A 247 -26.50 -18.03 9.40
N GLU A 248 -26.89 -17.69 10.63
CA GLU A 248 -26.15 -17.96 11.88
C GLU A 248 -25.60 -19.40 11.95
N ASP A 249 -26.39 -20.37 11.50
CA ASP A 249 -26.05 -21.82 11.54
C ASP A 249 -25.69 -22.43 10.17
N SER A 250 -25.42 -21.61 9.14
CA SER A 250 -25.30 -22.14 7.77
C SER A 250 -23.94 -22.74 7.38
N PHE A 251 -22.86 -22.44 8.13
CA PHE A 251 -21.54 -22.96 7.78
C PHE A 251 -20.55 -22.91 8.95
N GLU A 252 -19.61 -23.86 8.95
CA GLU A 252 -18.50 -23.94 9.91
C GLU A 252 -17.17 -23.43 9.33
N THR A 253 -17.11 -23.17 8.02
CA THR A 253 -15.90 -22.74 7.31
C THR A 253 -16.26 -21.73 6.24
N LEU A 254 -15.66 -20.54 6.32
CA LEU A 254 -15.71 -19.55 5.27
C LEU A 254 -14.60 -19.84 4.26
N TYR A 255 -14.97 -19.99 2.99
CA TYR A 255 -14.01 -20.03 1.91
C TYR A 255 -13.86 -18.65 1.29
N VAL A 256 -12.61 -18.23 1.15
CA VAL A 256 -12.23 -16.99 0.47
C VAL A 256 -11.43 -17.39 -0.75
N THR A 257 -11.89 -16.95 -1.92
CA THR A 257 -11.20 -17.22 -3.19
C THR A 257 -10.93 -15.92 -3.92
N GLY A 258 -9.86 -15.88 -4.72
CA GLY A 258 -9.51 -14.69 -5.50
C GLY A 258 -8.56 -15.05 -6.63
N ALA A 259 -8.39 -14.16 -7.60
CA ALA A 259 -7.44 -14.31 -8.69
C ALA A 259 -6.18 -13.47 -8.36
N PRO A 260 -5.02 -14.11 -8.08
CA PRO A 260 -3.79 -13.38 -7.87
C PRO A 260 -3.41 -12.56 -9.12
N GLN A 261 -2.91 -11.35 -8.93
CA GLN A 261 -2.41 -10.49 -10.00
C GLN A 261 -1.08 -9.87 -9.59
N HIS A 262 -0.15 -9.82 -10.53
CA HIS A 262 1.19 -9.25 -10.34
C HIS A 262 1.97 -9.91 -9.18
N ILE A 263 1.66 -11.17 -8.84
CA ILE A 263 2.43 -11.97 -7.86
C ILE A 263 3.69 -12.49 -8.55
N ARG A 264 4.84 -11.92 -8.18
CA ARG A 264 6.14 -12.25 -8.79
C ARG A 264 7.03 -13.16 -7.93
N ALA A 265 6.80 -13.16 -6.63
CA ALA A 265 7.40 -14.10 -5.67
C ALA A 265 6.30 -14.72 -4.80
N ALA A 266 6.62 -15.77 -4.03
CA ALA A 266 5.68 -16.34 -3.09
C ALA A 266 5.36 -15.32 -1.98
N VAL A 267 4.08 -14.96 -1.83
CA VAL A 267 3.61 -13.95 -0.86
C VAL A 267 2.74 -14.64 0.20
N PRO A 268 3.09 -14.58 1.49
CA PRO A 268 2.20 -15.04 2.55
C PRO A 268 1.09 -13.99 2.75
N VAL A 269 -0.12 -14.32 2.31
CA VAL A 269 -1.31 -13.48 2.52
C VAL A 269 -2.00 -13.92 3.80
N GLU A 270 -2.13 -12.99 4.73
CA GLU A 270 -2.94 -13.12 5.94
C GLU A 270 -4.39 -12.76 5.63
N VAL A 271 -5.30 -13.68 5.96
CA VAL A 271 -6.74 -13.48 5.85
C VAL A 271 -7.30 -13.39 7.25
N THR A 272 -7.75 -12.19 7.60
CA THR A 272 -8.28 -11.88 8.92
C THR A 272 -9.79 -11.65 8.81
N VAL A 273 -10.56 -12.36 9.62
CA VAL A 273 -12.01 -12.18 9.73
C VAL A 273 -12.30 -11.42 11.02
N ASN A 274 -12.82 -10.21 10.85
CA ASN A 274 -13.24 -9.33 11.93
C ASN A 274 -14.77 -9.33 12.04
N TYR A 275 -15.28 -9.51 13.25
CA TYR A 275 -16.68 -9.34 13.59
C TYR A 275 -16.94 -7.91 14.04
N ARG A 276 -17.95 -7.27 13.46
CA ARG A 276 -18.39 -5.90 13.78
C ARG A 276 -19.86 -5.94 14.21
N PRO A 277 -20.15 -6.16 15.51
CA PRO A 277 -21.52 -6.11 16.03
C PRO A 277 -22.12 -4.71 15.93
N LEU A 278 -21.26 -3.69 16.06
CA LEU A 278 -21.54 -2.27 15.87
C LEU A 278 -20.47 -1.66 14.94
N PRO A 279 -20.73 -0.52 14.26
CA PRO A 279 -19.78 0.04 13.29
C PRO A 279 -18.43 0.47 13.89
N GLU A 280 -18.44 0.85 15.17
CA GLU A 280 -17.28 1.30 15.93
C GLU A 280 -16.58 0.19 16.75
N ASP A 281 -17.21 -0.99 16.83
CA ASP A 281 -16.65 -2.16 17.49
C ASP A 281 -16.10 -3.14 16.45
N SER A 282 -14.91 -3.70 16.71
CA SER A 282 -14.33 -4.73 15.86
C SER A 282 -13.57 -5.74 16.70
N GLU A 283 -13.89 -7.02 16.52
CA GLU A 283 -13.23 -8.14 17.17
C GLU A 283 -12.64 -9.08 16.12
N THR A 284 -11.35 -9.38 16.20
CA THR A 284 -10.73 -10.37 15.32
C THR A 284 -11.12 -11.79 15.76
N LEU A 285 -11.87 -12.50 14.94
CA LEU A 285 -12.29 -13.87 15.24
C LEU A 285 -11.26 -14.92 14.84
N ASN A 286 -10.65 -14.74 13.67
CA ASN A 286 -9.70 -15.69 13.13
C ASN A 286 -8.75 -15.01 12.15
N THR A 287 -7.49 -15.45 12.14
CA THR A 287 -6.48 -15.09 11.15
C THR A 287 -5.87 -16.37 10.60
N THR A 288 -5.87 -16.50 9.28
CA THR A 288 -5.26 -17.64 8.57
C THR A 288 -4.29 -17.13 7.52
N THR A 289 -3.07 -17.66 7.51
CA THR A 289 -2.06 -17.30 6.51
C THR A 289 -2.05 -18.34 5.38
N VAL A 290 -2.06 -17.87 4.14
CA VAL A 290 -1.98 -18.69 2.93
C VAL A 290 -0.90 -18.14 2.02
N THR A 291 0.00 -19.00 1.54
CA THR A 291 1.04 -18.60 0.58
C THR A 291 0.48 -18.60 -0.83
N VAL A 292 0.55 -17.44 -1.50
CA VAL A 292 0.21 -17.26 -2.91
C VAL A 292 1.48 -17.34 -3.73
N ASN A 293 1.56 -18.28 -4.68
CA ASN A 293 2.74 -18.45 -5.51
C ASN A 293 2.59 -17.75 -6.87
N PRO A 294 3.71 -17.38 -7.52
CA PRO A 294 3.68 -16.87 -8.88
C PRO A 294 3.05 -17.88 -9.84
N GLY A 295 2.10 -17.42 -10.65
CA GLY A 295 1.40 -18.25 -11.63
C GLY A 295 0.21 -19.05 -11.09
N ASP A 296 -0.13 -18.93 -9.79
CA ASP A 296 -1.36 -19.51 -9.25
C ASP A 296 -2.59 -18.93 -9.98
N GLU A 297 -3.44 -19.79 -10.54
CA GLU A 297 -4.67 -19.36 -11.21
C GLU A 297 -5.71 -18.84 -10.20
N ALA A 298 -5.68 -19.35 -8.97
CA ALA A 298 -6.59 -18.98 -7.90
C ALA A 298 -5.90 -19.05 -6.53
N PHE A 299 -6.22 -18.06 -5.71
CA PHE A 299 -6.03 -18.05 -4.27
C PHE A 299 -7.21 -18.73 -3.60
N GLN A 300 -6.96 -19.54 -2.56
CA GLN A 300 -7.99 -20.16 -1.75
C GLN A 300 -7.56 -20.19 -0.29
N ALA A 301 -8.38 -19.62 0.59
CA ALA A 301 -8.28 -19.76 2.04
C ALA A 301 -9.54 -20.44 2.58
N ALA A 302 -9.36 -21.33 3.56
CA ALA A 302 -10.45 -21.96 4.31
C ALA A 302 -10.32 -21.53 5.77
N ILE A 303 -11.29 -20.75 6.24
CA ILE A 303 -11.23 -20.11 7.55
C ILE A 303 -12.27 -20.78 8.44
N PRO A 304 -11.86 -21.57 9.44
CA PRO A 304 -12.79 -22.22 10.34
C PRO A 304 -13.47 -21.17 11.24
N LEU A 305 -14.80 -21.16 11.22
CA LEU A 305 -15.67 -20.26 11.96
C LEU A 305 -16.79 -21.11 12.59
N PRO A 306 -16.55 -21.74 13.75
CA PRO A 306 -17.43 -22.77 14.30
C PRO A 306 -18.80 -22.26 14.74
N SER A 307 -18.91 -20.97 15.05
CA SER A 307 -20.17 -20.30 15.34
C SER A 307 -20.04 -18.83 14.96
N LEU A 308 -21.00 -18.32 14.20
CA LEU A 308 -21.06 -16.91 13.85
C LEU A 308 -22.28 -16.30 14.50
N ALA A 309 -22.10 -15.21 15.23
CA ALA A 309 -23.22 -14.42 15.70
C ALA A 309 -23.85 -13.61 14.55
N VAL A 310 -25.11 -13.25 14.69
CA VAL A 310 -25.73 -12.22 13.83
C VAL A 310 -24.92 -10.92 13.88
N GLY A 311 -24.68 -10.32 12.71
CA GLY A 311 -23.98 -9.04 12.59
C GLY A 311 -23.24 -8.89 11.26
N THR A 312 -22.33 -7.91 11.23
CA THR A 312 -21.50 -7.61 10.06
C THR A 312 -20.10 -8.19 10.26
N TYR A 313 -19.51 -8.71 9.19
CA TYR A 313 -18.19 -9.30 9.18
C TYR A 313 -17.36 -8.67 8.06
N GLU A 314 -16.10 -8.42 8.37
CA GLU A 314 -15.12 -7.91 7.44
C GLU A 314 -13.99 -8.93 7.27
N VAL A 315 -13.68 -9.25 6.02
CA VAL A 315 -12.60 -10.14 5.63
C VAL A 315 -11.49 -9.27 5.03
N GLN A 316 -10.40 -9.10 5.76
CA GLN A 316 -9.23 -8.36 5.32
C GLN A 316 -8.20 -9.35 4.78
N MET A 317 -7.64 -9.08 3.60
CA MET A 317 -6.53 -9.83 3.02
C MET A 317 -5.35 -8.89 2.84
N ALA A 318 -4.27 -9.12 3.57
CA ALA A 318 -3.06 -8.30 3.53
C ALA A 318 -1.81 -9.18 3.64
N SER A 319 -0.64 -8.62 3.34
CA SER A 319 0.64 -9.33 3.51
C SER A 319 1.68 -8.40 4.13
N ALA A 320 2.01 -8.63 5.40
CA ALA A 320 3.09 -7.90 6.06
C ALA A 320 4.47 -8.15 5.40
N ALA A 321 4.67 -9.32 4.80
CA ALA A 321 5.92 -9.69 4.13
C ALA A 321 6.08 -9.05 2.73
N ALA A 322 5.04 -8.41 2.20
CA ALA A 322 5.06 -7.74 0.89
C ALA A 322 4.38 -6.37 1.07
N PRO A 323 5.12 -5.32 1.48
CA PRO A 323 4.55 -4.03 1.87
C PRO A 323 3.89 -3.28 0.70
N ASP A 324 4.22 -3.64 -0.55
CA ASP A 324 3.58 -3.14 -1.76
C ASP A 324 2.30 -3.91 -2.12
N PHE A 325 1.95 -4.97 -1.38
CA PHE A 325 0.71 -5.72 -1.59
C PHE A 325 -0.51 -4.84 -1.30
N LEU A 326 -1.37 -4.66 -2.30
CA LEU A 326 -2.62 -3.94 -2.09
C LEU A 326 -3.58 -4.82 -1.29
N ALA A 327 -3.79 -4.42 -0.04
CA ALA A 327 -4.77 -5.04 0.82
C ALA A 327 -6.16 -4.96 0.17
N GLU A 328 -6.90 -6.06 0.27
CA GLU A 328 -8.27 -6.16 -0.21
C GLU A 328 -9.18 -6.40 0.99
N THR A 329 -10.36 -5.79 0.97
CA THR A 329 -11.37 -5.98 2.02
C THR A 329 -12.68 -6.42 1.38
N SER A 330 -13.29 -7.45 1.95
CA SER A 330 -14.64 -7.89 1.59
C SER A 330 -15.52 -7.91 2.83
N GLU A 331 -16.83 -7.75 2.66
CA GLU A 331 -17.78 -7.76 3.77
C GLU A 331 -18.90 -8.75 3.52
N PHE A 332 -19.39 -9.36 4.60
CA PHE A 332 -20.61 -10.15 4.59
C PHE A 332 -21.40 -9.94 5.88
N THR A 333 -22.65 -10.38 5.86
CA THR A 333 -23.56 -10.27 7.00
C THR A 333 -24.11 -11.64 7.36
N VAL A 334 -24.33 -11.86 8.66
CA VAL A 334 -24.95 -13.07 9.19
C VAL A 334 -26.29 -12.69 9.79
N TRP A 335 -27.32 -13.49 9.48
CA TRP A 335 -28.72 -13.22 9.81
C TRP A 335 -29.34 -14.37 10.60
N PRO A 336 -30.34 -14.09 11.45
CA PRO A 336 -30.89 -15.09 12.37
C PRO A 336 -31.74 -16.15 11.65
N ASN A 337 -32.41 -15.80 10.54
CA ASN A 337 -33.24 -16.75 9.80
C ASN A 337 -33.45 -16.31 8.33
N PRO A 338 -33.93 -17.22 7.45
CA PRO A 338 -34.14 -16.92 6.03
C PRO A 338 -35.20 -15.86 5.76
N ASP A 339 -36.30 -15.83 6.53
CA ASP A 339 -37.39 -14.87 6.33
C ASP A 339 -36.89 -13.42 6.48
N VAL A 340 -35.94 -13.21 7.40
CA VAL A 340 -35.27 -11.92 7.59
C VAL A 340 -34.37 -11.57 6.40
N ILE A 341 -33.62 -12.53 5.85
CA ILE A 341 -32.80 -12.31 4.65
C ILE A 341 -33.69 -11.92 3.47
N ASP A 342 -34.81 -12.63 3.28
CA ASP A 342 -35.75 -12.39 2.19
C ASP A 342 -36.42 -11.02 2.33
N ALA A 343 -36.78 -10.62 3.55
CA ALA A 343 -37.31 -9.28 3.84
C ALA A 343 -36.28 -8.19 3.52
N ALA A 344 -35.00 -8.40 3.87
CA ALA A 344 -33.92 -7.49 3.50
C ALA A 344 -33.66 -7.49 1.98
N ALA A 345 -33.72 -8.66 1.31
CA ALA A 345 -33.51 -8.79 -0.13
C ALA A 345 -34.64 -8.19 -0.98
N GLY A 346 -35.88 -8.23 -0.48
CA GLY A 346 -37.05 -7.71 -1.20
C GLY A 346 -37.28 -6.21 -1.03
N GLY A 347 -36.46 -5.54 -0.20
CA GLY A 347 -36.57 -4.12 0.07
C GLY A 347 -36.21 -3.25 -1.13
N SER A 348 -36.64 -1.97 -1.09
CA SER A 348 -36.30 -0.99 -2.12
C SER A 348 -34.78 -0.85 -2.27
N LEU A 349 -34.28 -0.78 -3.51
CA LEU A 349 -32.88 -0.45 -3.83
C LEU A 349 -32.59 0.98 -3.36
N ILE A 350 -32.23 1.08 -2.11
CA ILE A 350 -31.86 2.32 -1.46
C ILE A 350 -30.34 2.36 -1.40
N SER A 351 -29.76 3.53 -1.65
CA SER A 351 -28.31 3.70 -1.73
C SER A 351 -27.61 3.23 -0.46
N ASP A 352 -26.35 2.80 -0.60
CA ASP A 352 -25.45 2.41 0.50
C ASP A 352 -25.29 3.47 1.61
N ALA A 353 -25.83 4.67 1.38
CA ALA A 353 -25.85 5.79 2.30
C ALA A 353 -26.83 5.61 3.48
N MET A 354 -27.80 4.69 3.41
CA MET A 354 -28.75 4.45 4.51
C MET A 354 -28.34 3.24 5.34
N GLN A 355 -27.53 3.50 6.36
CA GLN A 355 -27.06 2.50 7.31
C GLN A 355 -27.41 2.90 8.73
N LEU A 356 -27.64 1.90 9.58
CA LEU A 356 -27.70 2.10 11.03
C LEU A 356 -26.28 2.37 11.52
N SER A 357 -26.09 3.42 12.32
CA SER A 357 -24.77 3.87 12.73
C SER A 357 -24.42 3.54 14.18
N ALA A 358 -25.42 3.37 15.04
CA ALA A 358 -25.21 3.02 16.44
C ALA A 358 -26.44 2.30 17.01
N LEU A 359 -26.22 1.47 18.03
CA LEU A 359 -27.26 0.81 18.80
C LEU A 359 -26.85 0.79 20.27
N LYS A 360 -27.65 1.42 21.12
CA LYS A 360 -27.43 1.52 22.57
C LYS A 360 -28.61 0.90 23.31
N VAL A 361 -28.37 0.38 24.50
CA VAL A 361 -29.42 -0.11 25.40
C VAL A 361 -29.38 0.59 26.76
N CYS A 362 -30.53 0.93 27.32
CA CYS A 362 -30.62 1.65 28.60
C CYS A 362 -31.95 1.43 29.33
N GLU A 363 -31.94 1.55 30.66
CA GLU A 363 -33.17 1.39 31.47
C GLU A 363 -34.09 2.62 31.35
N LYS A 364 -33.50 3.81 31.25
CA LYS A 364 -34.20 5.08 31.17
C LYS A 364 -33.76 5.87 29.96
N THR A 365 -34.72 6.40 29.22
CA THR A 365 -34.47 7.39 28.20
C THR A 365 -34.38 8.78 28.82
N LEU A 366 -33.45 9.61 28.35
CA LEU A 366 -33.38 11.02 28.70
C LEU A 366 -34.68 11.74 28.31
N SER A 367 -35.19 12.59 29.21
CA SER A 367 -36.32 13.47 28.91
C SER A 367 -35.90 14.55 27.91
N PRO A 368 -36.84 15.15 27.16
CA PRO A 368 -36.52 16.29 26.30
C PRO A 368 -35.80 17.42 27.04
N GLU A 369 -36.16 17.67 28.31
CA GLU A 369 -35.48 18.70 29.12
C GLU A 369 -34.05 18.30 29.50
N GLU A 370 -33.80 17.02 29.80
CA GLU A 370 -32.45 16.51 30.10
C GLU A 370 -31.56 16.59 28.86
N ILE A 371 -32.12 16.28 27.68
CA ILE A 371 -31.44 16.45 26.40
C ILE A 371 -31.11 17.94 26.19
N GLU A 372 -32.08 18.85 26.33
CA GLU A 372 -31.84 20.31 26.20
C GLU A 372 -30.74 20.82 27.14
N GLN A 373 -30.68 20.29 28.37
CA GLN A 373 -29.66 20.65 29.33
C GLN A 373 -28.25 20.22 28.88
N ILE A 374 -28.08 18.97 28.42
CA ILE A 374 -26.78 18.46 27.95
C ILE A 374 -26.27 19.29 26.77
N ILE A 375 -27.14 19.63 25.81
CA ILE A 375 -26.78 20.49 24.67
C ILE A 375 -26.23 21.83 25.14
N SER A 376 -26.93 22.45 26.10
CA SER A 376 -26.58 23.77 26.61
C SER A 376 -25.26 23.74 27.39
N GLU A 377 -24.95 22.64 28.07
CA GLU A 377 -23.73 22.49 28.86
C GLU A 377 -22.51 22.14 27.99
N GLU A 378 -22.68 21.32 26.96
CA GLU A 378 -21.60 20.87 26.08
C GLU A 378 -21.38 21.76 24.84
N GLY A 379 -22.30 22.70 24.57
CA GLY A 379 -22.20 23.61 23.43
C GLY A 379 -22.43 22.92 22.07
N LEU A 380 -23.16 21.80 22.06
CA LEU A 380 -23.52 21.07 20.85
C LEU A 380 -24.52 21.88 20.00
N GLN A 381 -24.49 21.73 18.67
CA GLN A 381 -25.49 22.39 17.81
C GLN A 381 -26.79 21.59 17.81
N GLU A 382 -27.94 22.25 17.69
CA GLU A 382 -29.29 21.63 17.66
C GLU A 382 -29.44 20.55 16.57
N THR A 383 -28.63 20.60 15.51
CA THR A 383 -28.53 19.55 14.47
C THR A 383 -27.87 18.26 14.94
N ASP A 384 -27.05 18.30 15.99
CA ASP A 384 -26.45 17.13 16.63
C ASP A 384 -27.46 16.41 17.56
N VAL A 385 -28.61 17.04 17.82
CA VAL A 385 -29.56 16.68 18.89
C VAL A 385 -30.85 16.07 18.32
N ASN A 386 -31.21 16.41 17.08
CA ASN A 386 -32.15 15.58 16.32
C ASN A 386 -31.55 14.22 15.92
N ARG A 387 -30.28 13.97 16.26
CA ARG A 387 -29.62 12.65 16.34
C ARG A 387 -29.51 12.14 17.79
N GLY A 388 -30.37 12.67 18.66
CA GLY A 388 -30.27 12.60 20.11
C GLY A 388 -30.20 11.18 20.62
N ASP A 389 -29.02 10.86 21.12
CA ASP A 389 -28.73 9.77 22.02
C ASP A 389 -29.62 9.89 23.26
N ARG A 390 -30.70 9.12 23.28
CA ARG A 390 -31.66 9.07 24.38
C ARG A 390 -31.22 8.12 25.48
N CYS A 391 -30.32 7.20 25.17
CA CYS A 391 -29.79 6.27 26.16
C CYS A 391 -28.56 6.82 26.92
N GLY A 392 -27.96 7.92 26.47
CA GLY A 392 -26.67 8.37 27.00
C GLY A 392 -25.64 7.26 26.80
N ASP A 393 -25.07 6.76 27.89
CA ASP A 393 -24.19 5.59 27.81
C ASP A 393 -24.99 4.29 27.69
N SER A 394 -24.58 3.44 26.74
CA SER A 394 -25.14 2.09 26.64
C SER A 394 -24.77 1.28 27.88
N GLN A 395 -25.74 0.53 28.42
CA GLN A 395 -25.56 -0.32 29.59
C GLN A 395 -25.30 -1.76 29.16
N ASP A 396 -24.29 -2.41 29.74
CA ASP A 396 -24.00 -3.82 29.48
C ASP A 396 -24.66 -4.77 30.48
N SER A 397 -25.22 -4.22 31.56
CA SER A 397 -25.88 -5.00 32.61
C SER A 397 -27.08 -4.28 33.23
N PHE A 398 -28.09 -5.05 33.60
CA PHE A 398 -29.31 -4.62 34.27
C PHE A 398 -29.57 -5.49 35.50
N ALA A 399 -30.33 -4.95 36.46
CA ALA A 399 -30.70 -5.71 37.65
C ALA A 399 -31.86 -6.66 37.35
N VAL A 400 -31.87 -7.84 37.99
CA VAL A 400 -33.07 -8.69 38.00
C VAL A 400 -34.28 -7.89 38.50
N GLY A 401 -35.40 -8.04 37.78
CA GLY A 401 -36.63 -7.29 38.08
C GLY A 401 -36.73 -5.93 37.39
N THR A 402 -35.71 -5.49 36.62
CA THR A 402 -35.87 -4.37 35.68
C THR A 402 -37.10 -4.62 34.80
N GLN A 403 -37.97 -3.62 34.67
CA GLN A 403 -39.24 -3.76 33.96
C GLN A 403 -39.16 -3.29 32.51
N THR A 404 -38.26 -2.35 32.23
CA THR A 404 -38.14 -1.71 30.92
C THR A 404 -36.69 -1.64 30.50
N VAL A 405 -36.41 -2.07 29.28
CA VAL A 405 -35.13 -1.85 28.60
C VAL A 405 -35.45 -1.19 27.27
N ASN A 406 -34.74 -0.11 26.97
CA ASN A 406 -34.88 0.64 25.73
C ASN A 406 -33.70 0.31 24.83
N ALA A 407 -33.95 0.14 23.54
CA ALA A 407 -32.96 0.09 22.49
C ALA A 407 -33.05 1.38 21.67
N ASP A 408 -32.02 2.20 21.74
CA ASP A 408 -31.89 3.44 20.95
C ASP A 408 -30.99 3.17 19.75
N VAL A 409 -31.53 3.36 18.55
CA VAL A 409 -30.80 3.16 17.30
C VAL A 409 -30.67 4.47 16.55
N SER A 410 -29.44 4.77 16.15
CA SER A 410 -29.10 5.91 15.31
C SER A 410 -29.12 5.51 13.84
N ILE A 411 -29.83 6.29 13.04
CA ILE A 411 -29.92 6.12 11.60
C ILE A 411 -29.02 7.18 10.95
N GLY A 412 -28.08 6.73 10.11
CA GLY A 412 -27.00 7.57 9.61
C GLY A 412 -27.45 8.85 8.89
N ASN A 413 -26.58 9.86 8.93
CA ASN A 413 -26.84 11.26 8.58
C ASN A 413 -27.38 11.54 7.16
N ARG A 414 -27.34 10.57 6.25
CA ARG A 414 -27.83 10.69 4.87
C ARG A 414 -29.28 10.21 4.70
N PHE A 415 -29.94 9.88 5.81
CA PHE A 415 -31.34 9.49 5.83
C PHE A 415 -32.29 10.57 5.30
N THR A 416 -31.89 11.84 5.35
CA THR A 416 -32.66 12.98 4.82
C THR A 416 -32.83 12.96 3.30
N GLU A 417 -32.06 12.14 2.57
CA GLU A 417 -32.24 11.92 1.13
C GLU A 417 -33.27 10.82 0.83
N ALA A 418 -33.74 10.08 1.85
CA ALA A 418 -34.78 9.09 1.68
C ALA A 418 -36.10 9.76 1.34
N THR A 419 -36.74 9.30 0.27
CA THR A 419 -38.09 9.75 -0.12
C THR A 419 -39.18 8.77 0.28
N GLN A 420 -38.79 7.64 0.89
CA GLN A 420 -39.68 6.54 1.23
C GLN A 420 -39.56 6.22 2.71
N ASN A 421 -40.67 5.84 3.31
CA ASN A 421 -40.67 5.28 4.65
C ASN A 421 -39.89 3.96 4.65
N LEU A 422 -39.27 3.65 5.78
CA LEU A 422 -38.43 2.48 5.93
C LEU A 422 -38.91 1.66 7.11
N ASP A 423 -38.87 0.34 6.96
CA ASP A 423 -39.23 -0.56 8.05
C ASP A 423 -37.96 -0.94 8.80
N LEU A 424 -37.96 -0.62 10.09
CA LEU A 424 -36.91 -0.90 11.05
C LEU A 424 -37.39 -2.04 11.96
N THR A 425 -36.66 -3.15 11.97
CA THR A 425 -37.05 -4.33 12.74
C THR A 425 -36.14 -4.52 13.94
N PHE A 426 -36.74 -4.78 15.09
CA PHE A 426 -36.09 -5.14 16.35
C PHE A 426 -36.40 -6.60 16.67
N ILE A 427 -35.38 -7.39 16.97
CA ILE A 427 -35.53 -8.77 17.46
C ILE A 427 -34.79 -8.86 18.79
N TRP A 428 -35.50 -9.25 19.83
CA TRP A 428 -34.97 -9.47 21.17
C TRP A 428 -34.87 -10.96 21.40
N ARG A 429 -33.69 -11.42 21.83
CA ARG A 429 -33.46 -12.83 22.14
C ARG A 429 -32.91 -13.00 23.54
N TYR A 430 -33.10 -14.18 24.09
CA TYR A 430 -32.72 -14.55 25.44
C TYR A 430 -32.00 -15.90 25.45
N ALA A 431 -30.92 -15.98 26.21
CA ALA A 431 -30.22 -17.21 26.56
C ALA A 431 -30.04 -17.26 28.08
N ALA A 432 -30.35 -18.40 28.70
CA ALA A 432 -30.23 -18.56 30.15
C ALA A 432 -28.76 -18.59 30.63
N SER A 433 -27.83 -18.92 29.73
CA SER A 433 -26.38 -18.90 29.97
C SER A 433 -25.61 -18.69 28.66
N GLU A 434 -24.30 -18.43 28.75
CA GLU A 434 -23.42 -18.20 27.58
C GLU A 434 -23.38 -19.38 26.59
N ASN A 435 -23.70 -20.59 27.05
CA ASN A 435 -23.66 -21.81 26.23
C ASN A 435 -25.03 -22.21 25.66
N ASP A 436 -26.10 -21.52 26.06
CA ASP A 436 -27.43 -21.81 25.57
C ASP A 436 -27.69 -21.06 24.26
N ALA A 437 -28.45 -21.68 23.36
CA ALA A 437 -28.88 -21.02 22.13
C ALA A 437 -29.85 -19.88 22.47
N PHE A 438 -29.70 -18.75 21.79
CA PHE A 438 -30.62 -17.62 21.89
C PHE A 438 -32.01 -18.01 21.35
N ALA A 439 -33.04 -17.80 22.18
CA ALA A 439 -34.43 -17.92 21.79
C ALA A 439 -35.05 -16.53 21.60
N GLU A 440 -35.77 -16.31 20.50
CA GLU A 440 -36.53 -15.08 20.30
C GLU A 440 -37.60 -14.92 21.38
N VAL A 441 -37.62 -13.76 22.05
CA VAL A 441 -38.61 -13.41 23.07
C VAL A 441 -39.56 -12.31 22.61
N ALA A 442 -39.14 -11.45 21.69
CA ALA A 442 -39.97 -10.45 21.06
C ALA A 442 -39.39 -10.06 19.70
N ALA A 443 -40.26 -9.75 18.75
CA ALA A 443 -39.88 -9.12 17.49
C ALA A 443 -40.94 -8.07 17.13
N ASP A 444 -40.49 -6.92 16.63
CA ASP A 444 -41.39 -5.86 16.19
C ASP A 444 -40.77 -5.08 15.02
N THR A 445 -41.62 -4.62 14.12
CA THR A 445 -41.22 -3.85 12.95
C THR A 445 -41.95 -2.53 12.96
N VAL A 446 -41.18 -1.43 12.91
CA VAL A 446 -41.71 -0.08 12.92
C VAL A 446 -41.35 0.63 11.64
N THR A 447 -42.35 1.24 11.01
CA THR A 447 -42.13 2.11 9.87
C THR A 447 -41.64 3.48 10.34
N VAL A 448 -40.37 3.79 10.07
CA VAL A 448 -39.73 5.09 10.33
C VAL A 448 -39.81 6.00 9.10
N THR A 449 -40.05 7.29 9.34
CA THR A 449 -40.05 8.32 8.30
C THR A 449 -38.64 8.90 8.11
N PRO A 450 -38.24 9.29 6.88
CA PRO A 450 -36.93 9.85 6.52
C PRO A 450 -36.35 10.98 7.38
N ASP A 451 -37.20 11.69 8.12
CA ASP A 451 -36.77 12.82 8.95
C ASP A 451 -36.30 12.41 10.36
N ILE A 452 -36.33 11.11 10.67
CA ILE A 452 -35.99 10.58 11.99
C ILE A 452 -34.49 10.22 12.03
N GLY A 453 -33.71 10.93 12.86
CA GLY A 453 -32.29 10.64 13.08
C GLY A 453 -32.04 9.51 14.09
N THR A 454 -32.88 9.38 15.12
CA THR A 454 -32.82 8.30 16.11
C THR A 454 -34.20 7.72 16.40
N TYR A 455 -34.25 6.41 16.67
CA TYR A 455 -35.48 5.71 17.04
C TYR A 455 -35.26 4.91 18.32
N VAL A 456 -36.16 5.06 19.29
CA VAL A 456 -36.11 4.29 20.54
C VAL A 456 -37.24 3.27 20.58
N TYR A 457 -36.87 2.01 20.74
CA TYR A 457 -37.77 0.90 20.99
C TYR A 457 -37.74 0.50 22.47
N THR A 458 -38.89 0.48 23.14
CA THR A 458 -38.99 0.08 24.55
C THR A 458 -39.56 -1.32 24.67
N LEU A 459 -38.76 -2.27 25.17
CA LEU A 459 -39.27 -3.59 25.55
C LEU A 459 -39.66 -3.57 27.03
N THR A 460 -40.91 -3.94 27.31
CA THR A 460 -41.46 -4.00 28.67
C THR A 460 -41.67 -5.46 29.08
N ALA A 461 -41.06 -5.87 30.18
CA ALA A 461 -41.29 -7.16 30.81
C ALA A 461 -42.60 -7.17 31.62
N GLY A 462 -43.04 -8.36 32.03
CA GLY A 462 -44.21 -8.50 32.92
C GLY A 462 -43.97 -7.94 34.33
N GLU A 463 -44.93 -8.11 35.24
CA GLU A 463 -44.82 -7.61 36.63
C GLU A 463 -43.57 -8.13 37.37
N ALA A 464 -43.05 -9.30 36.98
CA ALA A 464 -41.85 -9.90 37.56
C ALA A 464 -40.52 -9.28 37.05
N GLY A 465 -40.56 -8.46 35.98
CA GLY A 465 -39.38 -7.95 35.29
C GLY A 465 -38.70 -9.00 34.40
N TYR A 466 -37.52 -8.68 33.90
CA TYR A 466 -36.68 -9.61 33.13
C TYR A 466 -36.09 -10.70 34.01
N ASP A 467 -36.04 -11.92 33.47
CA ASP A 467 -35.37 -13.05 34.09
C ASP A 467 -33.84 -12.85 34.05
N ALA A 468 -33.12 -13.46 34.98
CA ALA A 468 -31.66 -13.44 34.95
C ALA A 468 -31.13 -14.23 33.74
N GLY A 469 -30.15 -13.68 33.03
CA GLY A 469 -29.52 -14.32 31.87
C GLY A 469 -28.92 -13.33 30.90
N ILE A 470 -28.71 -13.77 29.66
CA ILE A 470 -28.09 -12.99 28.59
C ILE A 470 -29.15 -12.65 27.57
N TYR A 471 -29.25 -11.38 27.23
CA TYR A 471 -30.13 -10.90 26.21
C TYR A 471 -29.31 -10.31 25.07
N ASP A 472 -29.83 -10.42 23.86
CA ASP A 472 -29.37 -9.58 22.77
C ASP A 472 -30.53 -8.90 22.06
N VAL A 473 -30.22 -7.74 21.51
CA VAL A 473 -31.12 -7.01 20.63
C VAL A 473 -30.43 -6.90 19.27
N LEU A 474 -31.15 -7.35 18.25
CA LEU A 474 -30.77 -7.24 16.85
C LEU A 474 -31.63 -6.15 16.21
N VAL A 475 -31.00 -5.27 15.46
CA VAL A 475 -31.70 -4.19 14.76
C VAL A 475 -31.23 -4.14 13.31
N TYR A 476 -32.16 -4.08 12.38
CA TYR A 476 -31.84 -3.96 10.96
C TYR A 476 -32.94 -3.23 10.19
N LEU A 477 -32.56 -2.67 9.05
CA LEU A 477 -33.50 -2.09 8.09
C LEU A 477 -33.98 -3.17 7.11
N ASN A 478 -35.25 -3.12 6.69
CA ASN A 478 -35.77 -4.04 5.67
C ASN A 478 -35.40 -3.54 4.26
N THR A 479 -34.10 -3.47 3.97
CA THR A 479 -33.53 -2.97 2.69
C THR A 479 -32.37 -3.83 2.21
N GLU A 480 -32.06 -3.78 0.91
CA GLU A 480 -30.98 -4.60 0.34
C GLU A 480 -29.59 -4.24 0.87
N ALA A 481 -29.37 -2.98 1.25
CA ALA A 481 -28.10 -2.50 1.80
C ALA A 481 -28.00 -2.67 3.33
N SER A 482 -28.98 -3.32 3.96
CA SER A 482 -29.06 -3.43 5.41
C SER A 482 -27.92 -4.23 6.02
N ARG A 483 -27.42 -3.71 7.13
CA ARG A 483 -26.42 -4.36 7.99
C ARG A 483 -27.04 -4.53 9.36
N PRO A 484 -27.17 -5.76 9.88
CA PRO A 484 -27.73 -5.96 11.21
C PRO A 484 -26.74 -5.47 12.26
N LEU A 485 -27.25 -4.65 13.19
CA LEU A 485 -26.57 -4.29 14.42
C LEU A 485 -26.96 -5.27 15.52
N ARG A 486 -26.01 -5.60 16.41
CA ARG A 486 -26.24 -6.48 17.55
C ARG A 486 -25.69 -5.85 18.82
N ARG A 487 -26.49 -5.84 19.88
CA ARG A 487 -26.02 -5.50 21.23
C ARG A 487 -26.39 -6.63 22.20
N VAL A 488 -25.40 -7.09 22.97
CA VAL A 488 -25.57 -8.10 24.02
C VAL A 488 -25.51 -7.40 25.38
N PHE A 489 -26.36 -7.81 26.31
CA PHE A 489 -26.36 -7.34 27.69
C PHE A 489 -26.81 -8.44 28.66
N VAL A 490 -26.49 -8.27 29.95
CA VAL A 490 -26.79 -9.27 31.00
C VAL A 490 -27.82 -8.73 31.99
N VAL A 491 -28.74 -9.57 32.44
CA VAL A 491 -29.64 -9.29 33.58
C VAL A 491 -29.19 -10.15 34.75
N GLN A 492 -28.79 -9.53 35.88
CA GLN A 492 -28.22 -10.25 37.04
C GLN A 492 -28.52 -9.63 38.40
#